data_AF-A0AA42YTU5-F1
#
_entry.id   AF-A0AA42YTU5-F1
#
_cell.length_a   1.000
_cell.length_b   1.000
_cell.length_c   1.000
_cell.angle_alpha   90.00
_cell.angle_beta   90.00
_cell.angle_gamma   90.00
#
_symmetry.space_group_name_H-M   'P 1'
#
loop_
_entity.id
_entity.type
_entity.pdbx_description
1 polymer ?
#
loop_
_entity_poly.entity_id
_entity_poly.type
_entity_poly.pdbx_seq_one_letter_code
_entity_poly.pdbx_strand_id
1 'polypeptide(L)'
;MGLIVQQKALEAAEGLQPVLPIIRKADRDLFDQVRRAMNSVVLNLAEAEGNDPGTAKARFTTACGSAKEVRAGLQLASAYGYIGPNQCAELDIALDEVCAMSWRLSGR
;
A
#
# COMPACT_ATOMS: atom_id res chain seq x y z
N MET A 1 15.03 -12.69 8.56
CA MET A 1 13.60 -12.83 8.90
C MET A 1 13.03 -11.44 8.70
N GLY A 2 12.23 -11.24 7.65
CA GLY A 2 11.83 -9.90 7.19
C GLY A 2 10.99 -9.14 8.21
N LEU A 3 10.96 -7.80 8.11
CA LEU A 3 10.13 -6.96 8.98
C LEU A 3 8.64 -7.38 8.94
N ILE A 4 7.96 -7.41 10.10
CA ILE A 4 6.53 -7.76 10.18
C ILE A 4 5.68 -6.85 9.26
N VAL A 5 6.00 -5.56 9.21
CA VAL A 5 5.30 -4.59 8.34
C VAL A 5 5.46 -4.92 6.85
N GLN A 6 6.59 -5.50 6.44
CA GLN A 6 6.80 -5.93 5.05
C GLN A 6 5.92 -7.14 4.72
N GLN A 7 5.80 -8.10 5.64
CA GLN A 7 4.92 -9.26 5.48
C GLN A 7 3.45 -8.81 5.37
N LYS A 8 3.02 -7.90 6.25
CA LYS A 8 1.68 -7.27 6.20
C LYS A 8 1.44 -6.52 4.88
N ALA A 9 2.44 -5.84 4.36
CA ALA A 9 2.34 -5.18 3.05
C ALA A 9 2.19 -6.19 1.90
N LEU A 10 2.85 -7.35 1.96
CA LEU A 10 2.65 -8.42 0.97
C LEU A 10 1.26 -9.04 1.06
N GLU A 11 0.76 -9.30 2.27
CA GLU A 11 -0.63 -9.77 2.48
C GLU A 11 -1.64 -8.76 1.90
N ALA A 12 -1.43 -7.45 2.12
CA ALA A 12 -2.25 -6.40 1.52
C ALA A 12 -2.16 -6.39 -0.02
N ALA A 13 -0.96 -6.59 -0.59
CA ALA A 13 -0.77 -6.69 -2.04
C ALA A 13 -1.48 -7.90 -2.65
N GLU A 14 -1.48 -9.06 -1.96
CA GLU A 14 -2.24 -10.24 -2.36
C GLU A 14 -3.75 -9.95 -2.36
N GLY A 15 -4.23 -9.22 -1.35
CA GLY A 15 -5.62 -8.73 -1.30
C GLY A 15 -6.01 -7.86 -2.51
N LEU A 16 -5.06 -7.19 -3.16
CA LEU A 16 -5.34 -6.40 -4.37
C LEU A 16 -5.57 -7.25 -5.62
N GLN A 17 -5.12 -8.51 -5.64
CA GLN A 17 -5.21 -9.39 -6.81
C GLN A 17 -6.62 -9.47 -7.43
N PRO A 18 -7.73 -9.65 -6.66
CA PRO A 18 -9.08 -9.68 -7.22
C PRO A 18 -9.58 -8.32 -7.75
N VAL A 19 -9.10 -7.19 -7.23
CA VAL A 19 -9.59 -5.85 -7.63
C VAL A 19 -8.82 -5.25 -8.80
N LEU A 20 -7.53 -5.53 -8.91
CA LEU A 20 -6.67 -4.91 -9.92
C LEU A 20 -7.12 -5.12 -11.36
N PRO A 21 -7.58 -6.32 -11.80
CA PRO A 21 -8.11 -6.50 -13.15
C PRO A 21 -9.39 -5.70 -13.41
N ILE A 22 -10.22 -5.51 -12.38
CA ILE A 22 -11.48 -4.75 -12.48
C ILE A 22 -11.16 -3.27 -12.67
N ILE A 23 -10.30 -2.72 -11.81
CA ILE A 23 -9.82 -1.34 -11.92
C ILE A 23 -9.16 -1.13 -13.29
N ARG A 24 -8.25 -2.03 -13.70
CA ARG A 24 -7.55 -1.91 -15.01
C ARG A 24 -8.50 -1.86 -16.20
N LYS A 25 -9.58 -2.63 -16.16
CA LYS A 25 -10.58 -2.66 -17.24
C LYS A 25 -11.39 -1.37 -17.31
N ALA A 26 -11.69 -0.77 -16.16
CA ALA A 26 -12.49 0.45 -16.06
C ALA A 26 -11.65 1.73 -16.25
N ASP A 27 -10.48 1.78 -15.62
CA ASP A 27 -9.56 2.92 -15.56
C ASP A 27 -8.10 2.43 -15.45
N ARG A 28 -7.40 2.47 -16.59
CA ARG A 28 -6.02 2.03 -16.69
C ARG A 28 -5.06 2.93 -15.92
N ASP A 29 -5.31 4.23 -15.89
CA ASP A 29 -4.41 5.20 -15.26
C ASP A 29 -4.48 5.05 -13.73
N LEU A 30 -5.68 4.87 -13.19
CA LEU A 30 -5.88 4.57 -11.77
C LEU A 30 -5.24 3.23 -11.38
N PHE A 31 -5.39 2.20 -12.21
CA PHE A 31 -4.69 0.92 -12.01
C PHE A 31 -3.17 1.12 -11.94
N ASP A 32 -2.59 1.86 -12.89
CA ASP A 32 -1.14 2.08 -12.94
C ASP A 32 -0.66 2.91 -11.74
N GLN A 33 -1.47 3.82 -11.20
CA GLN A 33 -1.18 4.54 -9.96
C GLN A 33 -1.20 3.61 -8.74
N VAL A 34 -2.30 2.86 -8.54
CA VAL A 34 -2.46 1.92 -7.42
C VAL A 34 -1.34 0.88 -7.40
N ARG A 35 -1.06 0.27 -8.56
CA ARG A 35 -0.02 -0.76 -8.68
C ARG A 35 1.38 -0.21 -8.39
N ARG A 36 1.73 0.97 -8.91
CA ARG A 36 3.04 1.59 -8.63
C ARG A 36 3.18 1.99 -7.17
N ALA A 37 2.14 2.56 -6.58
CA ALA A 37 2.13 2.90 -5.16
C ALA A 37 2.31 1.64 -4.30
N MET A 38 1.60 0.54 -4.59
CA MET A 38 1.74 -0.69 -3.82
C MET A 38 3.15 -1.30 -3.95
N ASN A 39 3.73 -1.29 -5.16
CA ASN A 39 5.12 -1.70 -5.35
C ASN A 39 6.08 -0.84 -4.52
N SER A 40 5.87 0.49 -4.50
CA SER A 40 6.67 1.42 -3.69
C SER A 40 6.60 1.10 -2.20
N VAL A 41 5.42 0.73 -1.67
CA VAL A 41 5.28 0.30 -0.26
C VAL A 41 6.20 -0.88 0.05
N VAL A 42 6.05 -1.98 -0.70
CA VAL A 42 6.80 -3.22 -0.42
C VAL A 42 8.30 -3.02 -0.60
N LEU A 43 8.71 -2.33 -1.67
CA LEU A 43 10.13 -2.12 -1.98
C LEU A 43 10.81 -1.21 -0.96
N ASN A 44 10.17 -0.11 -0.53
CA ASN A 44 10.77 0.75 0.49
C ASN A 44 10.87 0.05 1.85
N LEU A 45 9.90 -0.80 2.22
CA LEU A 45 9.98 -1.60 3.45
C LEU A 45 11.12 -2.62 3.40
N ALA A 46 11.31 -3.28 2.25
CA ALA A 46 12.43 -4.21 2.04
C ALA A 46 13.79 -3.50 2.15
N GLU A 47 13.91 -2.33 1.51
CA GLU A 47 15.14 -1.54 1.56
C GLU A 47 15.43 -1.02 2.97
N ALA A 48 14.40 -0.69 3.77
CA ALA A 48 14.58 -0.19 5.12
C ALA A 48 15.26 -1.20 6.07
N GLU A 49 15.04 -2.51 5.86
CA GLU A 49 15.61 -3.58 6.70
C GLU A 49 17.14 -3.67 6.61
N GLY A 50 17.73 -3.29 5.46
CA GLY A 50 19.17 -3.39 5.20
C GLY A 50 19.95 -2.07 5.34
N ASN A 51 19.31 -0.98 5.74
CA ASN A 51 19.88 0.36 5.71
C ASN A 51 20.23 0.92 7.10
N ASP A 52 21.17 1.88 7.13
CA ASP A 52 21.47 2.65 8.34
C ASP A 52 20.21 3.37 8.89
N PRO A 53 20.14 3.65 10.21
CA PRO A 53 18.91 4.14 10.85
C PRO A 53 18.31 5.41 10.23
N GLY A 54 19.13 6.33 9.71
CA GLY A 54 18.66 7.55 9.05
C GLY A 54 17.97 7.26 7.72
N THR A 55 18.60 6.44 6.88
CA THR A 55 18.05 6.01 5.59
C THR A 55 16.80 5.15 5.78
N ALA A 56 16.79 4.26 6.78
CA ALA A 56 15.63 3.44 7.11
C ALA A 56 14.39 4.30 7.45
N LYS A 57 14.53 5.37 8.26
CA LYS A 57 13.42 6.29 8.58
C LYS A 57 12.81 6.96 7.35
N ALA A 58 13.65 7.39 6.41
CA ALA A 58 13.18 7.97 5.15
C ALA A 58 12.38 6.95 4.34
N ARG A 59 12.86 5.70 4.26
CA ARG A 59 12.16 4.60 3.59
C ARG A 59 10.81 4.28 4.24
N PHE A 60 10.73 4.23 5.57
CA PHE A 60 9.45 4.06 6.26
C PHE A 60 8.48 5.22 6.01
N THR A 61 8.98 6.46 5.93
CA THR A 61 8.16 7.62 5.57
C THR A 61 7.58 7.48 4.16
N THR A 62 8.41 7.09 3.18
CA THR A 62 7.97 6.85 1.80
C THR A 62 6.96 5.70 1.73
N ALA A 63 7.21 4.58 2.41
CA ALA A 63 6.27 3.46 2.47
C ALA A 63 4.92 3.87 3.06
N CYS A 64 4.91 4.67 4.13
CA CYS A 64 3.69 5.23 4.71
C CYS A 64 2.93 6.12 3.71
N GLY A 65 3.65 6.98 2.98
CA GLY A 65 3.09 7.84 1.94
C GLY A 65 2.45 7.04 0.80
N SER A 66 3.19 6.07 0.24
CA SER A 66 2.66 5.22 -0.82
C SER A 66 1.50 4.34 -0.36
N ALA A 67 1.45 3.89 0.90
CA ALA A 67 0.29 3.16 1.41
C ALA A 67 -0.98 4.04 1.41
N LYS A 68 -0.85 5.33 1.75
CA LYS A 68 -1.95 6.31 1.64
C LYS A 68 -2.38 6.52 0.20
N GLU A 69 -1.45 6.51 -0.75
CA GLU A 69 -1.78 6.60 -2.19
C GLU A 69 -2.58 5.38 -2.67
N VAL A 70 -2.18 4.16 -2.27
CA VAL A 70 -2.95 2.94 -2.57
C VAL A 70 -4.38 3.06 -2.02
N ARG A 71 -4.52 3.46 -0.75
CA ARG A 71 -5.83 3.65 -0.11
C ARG A 71 -6.70 4.66 -0.85
N ALA A 72 -6.15 5.84 -1.17
CA ALA A 72 -6.86 6.86 -1.92
C ALA A 72 -7.30 6.34 -3.31
N GLY A 73 -6.44 5.58 -3.99
CA GLY A 73 -6.79 4.97 -5.26
C GLY A 73 -7.92 3.93 -5.17
N LEU A 74 -7.96 3.11 -4.12
CA LEU A 74 -9.07 2.19 -3.87
C LEU A 74 -10.36 2.91 -3.52
N GLN A 75 -10.28 3.97 -2.70
CA GLN A 75 -11.43 4.81 -2.36
C GLN A 75 -12.01 5.47 -3.62
N LEU A 76 -11.16 5.98 -4.53
CA LEU A 76 -11.60 6.48 -5.84
C LEU A 76 -12.24 5.38 -6.69
N ALA A 77 -11.63 4.20 -6.78
CA ALA A 77 -12.20 3.07 -7.51
C ALA A 77 -13.58 2.67 -6.97
N SER A 78 -13.78 2.73 -5.65
CA SER A 78 -15.08 2.48 -5.03
C SER A 78 -16.08 3.62 -5.30
N ALA A 79 -15.65 4.88 -5.20
CA ALA A 79 -16.48 6.05 -5.48
C ALA A 79 -16.96 6.09 -6.94
N TYR A 80 -16.12 5.64 -7.88
CA TYR A 80 -16.48 5.50 -9.29
C TYR A 80 -17.29 4.23 -9.61
N GLY A 81 -17.51 3.37 -8.61
CA GLY A 81 -18.30 2.14 -8.76
C GLY A 81 -17.58 1.01 -9.45
N TYR A 82 -16.25 1.06 -9.57
CA TYR A 82 -15.45 -0.03 -10.16
C TYR A 82 -15.38 -1.23 -9.24
N ILE A 83 -15.29 -0.99 -7.93
CA ILE A 83 -15.25 -2.03 -6.89
C ILE A 83 -16.30 -1.77 -5.81
N GLY A 84 -16.73 -2.84 -5.14
CA GLY A 84 -17.73 -2.75 -4.07
C GLY A 84 -17.18 -2.08 -2.80
N PRO A 85 -18.03 -1.38 -2.03
CA PRO A 85 -17.60 -0.66 -0.82
C PRO A 85 -17.05 -1.59 0.27
N ASN A 86 -17.59 -2.80 0.42
CA ASN A 86 -17.10 -3.77 1.39
C ASN A 86 -15.68 -4.24 1.06
N GLN A 87 -15.41 -4.56 -0.21
CA GLN A 87 -14.09 -4.97 -0.67
C GLN A 87 -13.07 -3.82 -0.52
N CYS A 88 -13.50 -2.58 -0.78
CA CYS A 88 -12.67 -1.41 -0.52
C CYS A 88 -12.35 -1.25 0.96
N ALA A 89 -13.34 -1.42 1.86
CA ALA A 89 -13.16 -1.26 3.30
C ALA A 89 -12.21 -2.31 3.89
N GLU A 90 -12.32 -3.58 3.47
CA GLU A 90 -11.42 -4.66 3.91
C GLU A 90 -9.95 -4.36 3.53
N LEU A 91 -9.72 -3.91 2.29
CA LEU A 91 -8.39 -3.53 1.83
C LEU A 91 -7.88 -2.26 2.52
N ASP A 92 -8.76 -1.29 2.78
CA ASP A 92 -8.38 -0.06 3.47
C ASP A 92 -7.88 -0.35 4.89
N ILE A 93 -8.51 -1.28 5.62
CA ILE A 93 -8.07 -1.71 6.96
C ILE A 93 -6.66 -2.31 6.91
N ALA A 94 -6.39 -3.23 5.96
CA ALA A 94 -5.08 -3.86 5.84
C ALA A 94 -3.98 -2.83 5.49
N LEU A 95 -4.29 -1.88 4.61
CA LEU A 95 -3.36 -0.82 4.22
C LEU A 95 -3.18 0.25 5.32
N ASP A 96 -4.21 0.50 6.13
CA ASP A 96 -4.12 1.39 7.30
C ASP A 96 -3.17 0.80 8.36
N GLU A 97 -3.23 -0.51 8.60
CA GLU A 97 -2.28 -1.20 9.49
C GLU A 97 -0.83 -1.03 9.00
N VAL A 98 -0.57 -1.28 7.71
CA VAL A 98 0.75 -1.08 7.09
C VAL A 98 1.20 0.38 7.21
N CYS A 99 0.28 1.33 6.99
CA CYS A 99 0.53 2.76 7.10
C CYS A 99 0.92 3.16 8.52
N ALA A 100 0.18 2.68 9.53
CA ALA A 100 0.40 2.95 10.95
C ALA A 100 1.74 2.36 11.44
N MET A 101 2.07 1.13 11.05
CA MET A 101 3.35 0.50 11.37
C MET A 101 4.52 1.28 10.74
N SER A 102 4.39 1.63 9.46
CA SER A 102 5.41 2.40 8.74
C SER A 102 5.59 3.80 9.35
N TRP A 103 4.49 4.47 9.72
CA TRP A 103 4.54 5.76 10.41
C TRP A 103 5.33 5.67 11.72
N ARG A 104 5.02 4.68 12.56
CA ARG A 104 5.72 4.50 13.85
C ARG A 104 7.20 4.20 13.66
N LEU A 105 7.56 3.39 12.67
CA LEU A 105 8.96 3.07 12.35
C LEU A 105 9.73 4.27 11.75
N SER A 106 9.03 5.24 11.15
CA SER A 106 9.66 6.48 10.68
C SER A 106 10.14 7.39 11.83
N GLY A 107 9.73 7.13 13.07
CA GLY A 107 10.09 7.91 14.25
C GLY A 107 9.27 9.20 14.41
N ARG A 108 8.03 9.20 13.91
CA ARG A 108 7.04 10.28 14.06
C ARG A 108 5.85 9.84 14.90
#